data_AF-A0AAD8DKN5-F1
#
_entry.id   AF-A0AAD8DKN5-F1
#
_cell.length_a   1.000
_cell.length_b   1.000
_cell.length_c   1.000
_cell.angle_alpha   90.00
_cell.angle_beta   90.00
_cell.angle_gamma   90.00
#
_symmetry.space_group_name_H-M   'P 1'
#
loop_
_entity.id
_entity.type
_entity.pdbx_description
1 polymer ?
#
loop_
_entity_poly.entity_id
_entity_poly.type
_entity_poly.pdbx_seq_one_letter_code
_entity_poly.pdbx_strand_id
1 'polypeptide(L)'
;MCILPVLTYGAQSWSLTEQQKSKLKICQRAMERSKIGVKRIDRVRNTTLRSITRVADVGEKTARLKSEWAGHVARMHPDRWAKIVTHWMPEGGRRRRGRPRRRWCDDLIVFAGQTWPEMAQDREMWKEKGEAFAQQWDTY
;
A
#
# COMPACT_ATOMS: atom_id res chain seq x y z
N MET A 1 -9.00 -14.33 12.63
CA MET A 1 -7.55 -14.11 12.42
C MET A 1 -7.31 -12.63 12.14
N CYS A 2 -6.76 -11.88 13.09
CA CYS A 2 -6.87 -10.42 13.12
C CYS A 2 -5.60 -9.65 12.70
N ILE A 3 -4.56 -10.35 12.21
CA ILE A 3 -3.25 -9.74 11.91
C ILE A 3 -3.36 -8.70 10.79
N LEU A 4 -3.92 -9.08 9.64
CA LEU A 4 -4.02 -8.19 8.47
C LEU A 4 -4.96 -6.99 8.70
N PRO A 5 -6.18 -7.15 9.24
CA PRO A 5 -7.05 -6.00 9.51
C PRO A 5 -6.41 -4.95 10.42
N VAL A 6 -5.68 -5.39 11.45
CA VAL A 6 -4.98 -4.47 12.37
C VAL A 6 -3.82 -3.76 11.67
N LEU A 7 -3.01 -4.50 10.90
CA LEU A 7 -1.84 -3.93 10.21
C LEU A 7 -2.19 -3.07 8.99
N THR A 8 -3.39 -3.21 8.42
CA THR A 8 -3.79 -2.51 7.20
C THR A 8 -4.88 -1.47 7.43
N TYR A 9 -5.22 -1.21 8.69
CA TYR A 9 -6.19 -0.18 9.03
C TYR A 9 -5.72 1.19 8.52
N GLY A 10 -6.51 1.80 7.63
CA GLY A 10 -6.19 3.09 7.00
C GLY A 10 -5.08 3.05 5.96
N ALA A 11 -4.62 1.85 5.56
CA ALA A 11 -3.50 1.68 4.64
C ALA A 11 -3.68 2.36 3.28
N GLN A 12 -4.92 2.52 2.84
CA GLN A 12 -5.26 3.23 1.61
C GLN A 12 -4.79 4.69 1.56
N SER A 13 -4.53 5.33 2.70
CA SER A 13 -4.09 6.73 2.80
C SER A 13 -2.58 6.90 2.99
N TRP A 14 -1.83 5.81 3.08
CA TRP A 14 -0.41 5.87 3.43
C TRP A 14 0.49 6.23 2.23
N SER A 15 1.54 6.99 2.54
CA SER A 15 2.66 7.30 1.64
C SER A 15 3.90 6.57 2.14
N LEU A 16 3.91 5.24 2.02
CA LEU A 16 4.94 4.39 2.62
C LEU A 16 6.29 4.57 1.94
N THR A 17 7.37 4.56 2.70
CA THR A 17 8.74 4.37 2.18
C THR A 17 9.10 2.88 2.18
N GLU A 18 10.11 2.48 1.41
CA GLU A 18 10.61 1.09 1.42
C GLU A 18 11.00 0.61 2.83
N GLN A 19 11.59 1.49 3.64
CA GLN A 19 11.90 1.19 5.04
C GLN A 19 10.64 0.92 5.88
N GLN A 20 9.57 1.70 5.67
CA GLN A 20 8.29 1.48 6.36
C GLN A 20 7.61 0.19 5.91
N LYS A 21 7.64 -0.13 4.61
CA LYS A 21 7.16 -1.42 4.08
C LYS A 21 7.88 -2.60 4.73
N SER A 22 9.21 -2.54 4.81
CA SER A 22 10.01 -3.57 5.47
C SER A 22 9.65 -3.73 6.95
N LYS A 23 9.44 -2.62 7.68
CA LYS A 23 8.96 -2.66 9.07
C LYS A 23 7.59 -3.31 9.22
N LEU A 24 6.65 -3.05 8.30
CA LEU A 24 5.34 -3.71 8.29
C LEU A 24 5.48 -5.22 8.09
N LYS A 25 6.31 -5.66 7.12
CA LYS A 25 6.60 -7.10 6.90
C LYS A 25 7.23 -7.75 8.14
N ILE A 26 8.16 -7.07 8.82
CA ILE A 26 8.76 -7.56 10.07
C ILE A 26 7.69 -7.69 11.17
N CYS A 27 6.81 -6.70 11.30
CA CYS A 27 5.72 -6.71 12.28
C CYS A 27 4.75 -7.86 12.04
N GLN A 28 4.31 -8.06 10.78
CA GLN A 28 3.51 -9.22 10.39
C GLN A 28 4.17 -10.54 10.80
N ARG A 29 5.44 -10.74 10.43
CA ARG A 29 6.20 -11.96 10.75
C ARG A 29 6.33 -12.17 12.27
N ALA A 30 6.40 -11.11 13.07
CA ALA A 30 6.43 -11.21 14.52
C ALA A 30 5.07 -11.66 15.09
N MET A 31 3.98 -11.08 14.60
CA MET A 31 2.61 -11.47 14.98
C MET A 31 2.30 -12.92 14.57
N GLU A 32 2.72 -13.33 13.37
CA GLU A 32 2.55 -14.71 12.87
C GLU A 32 3.29 -15.73 13.73
N ARG A 33 4.54 -15.42 14.12
CA ARG A 33 5.32 -16.26 15.05
C ARG A 33 4.63 -16.39 16.41
N SER A 34 4.18 -15.27 16.97
CA SER A 34 3.46 -15.26 18.24
C SER A 34 2.19 -16.10 18.19
N LYS A 35 1.45 -16.05 17.08
CA LYS A 35 0.24 -16.83 16.85
C LYS A 35 0.50 -18.34 16.85
N ILE A 36 1.57 -18.80 16.21
CA ILE A 36 1.90 -20.23 16.12
C ILE A 36 2.70 -20.71 17.35
N GLY A 37 3.15 -19.80 18.21
CA GLY A 37 3.97 -20.13 19.39
C GLY A 37 5.43 -20.40 19.06
N VAL A 38 5.92 -19.95 17.90
CA VAL A 38 7.30 -20.15 17.45
C VAL A 38 8.19 -19.01 17.92
N LYS A 39 9.31 -19.34 18.56
CA LYS A 39 10.34 -18.39 18.98
C LYS A 39 11.38 -18.20 17.88
N ARG A 40 12.15 -17.11 17.94
CA ARG A 40 13.25 -16.87 16.99
C ARG A 40 14.36 -17.92 17.09
N ILE A 41 14.55 -18.53 18.26
CA ILE A 41 15.55 -19.58 18.49
C ILE A 41 15.28 -20.85 17.69
N ASP A 42 14.01 -21.11 17.37
CA ASP A 42 13.59 -22.30 16.61
C ASP A 42 14.02 -22.24 15.13
N ARG A 43 14.54 -21.07 14.67
CA ARG A 43 15.08 -20.83 13.33
C ARG A 43 14.16 -21.28 12.18
N VAL A 44 12.84 -21.30 12.42
CA VAL A 44 11.85 -21.63 11.40
C VAL A 44 11.91 -20.62 10.26
N ARG A 45 11.99 -21.14 9.03
CA ARG A 45 12.06 -20.34 7.81
C ARG A 45 10.77 -19.54 7.62
N ASN A 46 10.88 -18.33 7.09
CA ASN A 46 9.70 -17.48 6.81
C ASN A 46 8.76 -18.12 5.79
N THR A 47 9.28 -18.93 4.85
CA THR A 47 8.46 -19.69 3.88
C THR A 47 7.57 -20.72 4.57
N THR A 48 8.11 -21.43 5.55
CA THR A 48 7.36 -22.38 6.39
C THR A 48 6.33 -21.66 7.26
N LEU A 49 6.67 -20.50 7.83
CA LEU A 49 5.69 -19.69 8.57
C LEU A 49 4.52 -19.27 7.68
N ARG A 50 4.79 -18.79 6.46
CA ARG A 50 3.75 -18.41 5.49
C ARG A 50 2.88 -19.60 5.06
N SER A 51 3.45 -20.79 4.85
CA SER A 51 2.67 -21.97 4.46
C SER A 51 1.72 -22.44 5.57
N ILE A 52 2.13 -22.29 6.84
CA ILE A 52 1.31 -22.61 8.00
C ILE A 52 0.22 -21.55 8.21
N THR A 53 0.57 -20.26 8.18
CA THR A 53 -0.39 -19.19 8.48
C THR A 53 -1.37 -18.95 7.36
N ARG A 54 -0.97 -19.16 6.10
CA ARG A 54 -1.72 -18.84 4.85
C ARG A 54 -2.25 -17.40 4.83
N VAL A 55 -1.55 -16.49 5.50
CA VAL A 55 -1.90 -15.07 5.56
C VAL A 55 -1.29 -14.38 4.34
N ALA A 56 -2.08 -13.56 3.64
CA ALA A 56 -1.59 -12.74 2.53
C ALA A 56 -0.51 -11.76 2.99
N ASP A 57 0.35 -11.30 2.08
CA ASP A 57 1.38 -10.32 2.43
C ASP A 57 0.75 -8.96 2.78
N VAL A 58 1.23 -8.31 3.85
CA VAL A 58 0.76 -6.98 4.24
C VAL A 58 1.01 -5.94 3.15
N GLY A 59 2.09 -6.08 2.38
CA GLY A 59 2.43 -5.23 1.26
C GLY A 59 1.40 -5.33 0.15
N GLU A 60 1.09 -6.55 -0.27
CA GLU A 60 0.05 -6.84 -1.27
C GLU A 60 -1.31 -6.26 -0.84
N LYS A 61 -1.74 -6.55 0.40
CA LYS A 61 -3.02 -6.05 0.92
C LYS A 61 -3.06 -4.51 0.98
N THR A 62 -1.96 -3.88 1.39
CA THR A 62 -1.84 -2.41 1.45
C THR A 62 -1.92 -1.79 0.06
N ALA A 63 -1.17 -2.35 -0.89
CA ALA A 63 -1.14 -1.88 -2.27
C ALA A 63 -2.51 -2.01 -2.94
N ARG A 64 -3.20 -3.13 -2.72
CA ARG A 64 -4.56 -3.35 -3.19
C ARG A 64 -5.54 -2.31 -2.62
N LEU A 65 -5.55 -2.09 -1.30
CA LEU A 65 -6.40 -1.08 -0.66
C LEU A 65 -6.13 0.33 -1.21
N LYS A 66 -4.85 0.65 -1.43
CA LYS A 66 -4.44 1.94 -2.01
C LYS A 66 -4.93 2.08 -3.46
N SER A 67 -4.81 1.03 -4.29
CA SER A 67 -5.31 1.06 -5.66
C SER A 67 -6.84 1.17 -5.72
N GLU A 68 -7.57 0.39 -4.92
CA GLU A 68 -9.03 0.46 -4.84
C GLU A 68 -9.49 1.88 -4.44
N TRP A 69 -8.85 2.48 -3.45
CA TRP A 69 -9.11 3.86 -3.04
C TRP A 69 -8.75 4.88 -4.12
N ALA A 70 -7.61 4.71 -4.80
CA ALA A 70 -7.20 5.59 -5.88
C ALA A 70 -8.21 5.61 -7.03
N GLY A 71 -8.68 4.43 -7.45
CA GLY A 71 -9.75 4.33 -8.43
C GLY A 71 -11.03 5.01 -7.96
N HIS A 72 -11.40 4.82 -6.69
CA HIS A 72 -12.56 5.48 -6.12
C HIS A 72 -12.43 7.01 -6.14
N VAL A 73 -11.29 7.56 -5.71
CA VAL A 73 -11.02 9.01 -5.71
C VAL A 73 -11.01 9.58 -7.13
N ALA A 74 -10.40 8.91 -8.10
CA ALA A 74 -10.36 9.36 -9.49
C ALA A 74 -11.77 9.52 -10.08
N ARG A 75 -12.70 8.63 -9.71
CA ARG A 75 -14.10 8.64 -10.17
C ARG A 75 -15.05 9.50 -9.33
N MET A 76 -14.57 10.14 -8.26
CA MET A 76 -15.40 11.08 -7.49
C MET A 76 -15.74 12.34 -8.29
N HIS A 77 -16.83 13.00 -7.90
CA HIS A 77 -17.18 14.32 -8.39
C HIS A 77 -16.01 15.32 -8.15
N PRO A 78 -15.69 16.23 -9.09
CA PRO A 78 -14.58 17.17 -8.97
C PRO A 78 -14.61 18.00 -7.67
N ASP A 79 -15.79 18.39 -7.21
CA ASP A 79 -15.95 19.22 -5.99
C ASP A 79 -15.68 18.48 -4.68
N ARG A 80 -15.45 17.16 -4.72
CA ARG A 80 -15.16 16.39 -3.52
C ARG A 80 -13.74 16.72 -3.04
N TRP A 81 -13.64 17.17 -1.79
CA TRP A 81 -12.38 17.43 -1.10
C TRP A 81 -11.34 16.32 -1.25
N ALA A 82 -11.75 15.05 -1.17
CA ALA A 82 -10.84 13.92 -1.36
C ALA A 82 -10.15 13.94 -2.73
N LYS A 83 -10.88 14.26 -3.81
CA LYS A 83 -10.33 14.38 -5.16
C LYS A 83 -9.46 15.62 -5.30
N ILE A 84 -9.96 16.77 -4.83
CA ILE A 84 -9.22 18.04 -4.86
C ILE A 84 -7.86 17.87 -4.16
N VAL A 85 -7.85 17.45 -2.89
CA VAL A 85 -6.62 17.32 -2.08
C VAL A 85 -5.66 16.28 -2.66
N THR A 86 -6.18 15.23 -3.29
CA THR A 86 -5.35 14.19 -3.91
C THR A 86 -4.59 14.70 -5.13
N HIS A 87 -5.25 15.46 -6.01
CA HIS A 87 -4.62 16.03 -7.21
C HIS A 87 -3.94 17.39 -6.94
N TRP A 88 -4.23 18.02 -5.81
CA TRP A 88 -3.69 19.33 -5.49
C TRP A 88 -2.16 19.29 -5.33
N MET A 89 -1.48 19.97 -6.25
CA MET A 89 -0.05 20.18 -6.24
C MET A 89 0.22 21.68 -6.22
N PRO A 90 0.74 22.25 -5.12
CA PRO A 90 1.11 23.65 -5.13
C PRO A 90 2.26 23.87 -6.12
N GLU A 91 2.01 24.66 -7.16
CA GLU A 91 3.01 25.08 -8.13
C GLU A 91 3.99 26.08 -7.50
N GLY A 92 5.27 26.02 -7.90
CA GLY A 92 6.26 27.06 -7.57
C GLY A 92 6.89 27.04 -6.17
N GLY A 93 6.55 26.10 -5.28
CA GLY A 93 7.07 26.08 -3.89
C GLY A 93 8.17 25.04 -3.63
N ARG A 94 9.36 25.47 -3.20
CA ARG A 94 10.35 24.56 -2.58
C ARG A 94 9.78 24.07 -1.23
N ARG A 95 9.65 22.75 -1.04
CA ARG A 95 9.18 22.20 0.24
C ARG A 95 10.09 22.65 1.38
N ARG A 96 9.50 23.13 2.47
CA ARG A 96 10.23 23.47 3.70
C ARG A 96 10.92 22.24 4.27
N ARG A 97 12.04 22.45 4.97
CA ARG A 97 12.76 21.41 5.71
C ARG A 97 11.80 20.71 6.70
N GLY A 98 11.92 19.39 6.83
CA GLY A 98 11.07 18.58 7.72
C GLY A 98 9.79 18.02 7.08
N ARG A 99 9.31 18.55 5.94
CA ARG A 99 8.12 17.98 5.27
C ARG A 99 8.47 16.63 4.60
N PRO A 100 7.61 15.59 4.70
CA PRO A 100 7.81 14.35 3.97
C PRO A 100 8.05 14.59 2.47
N ARG A 101 9.07 13.91 1.93
CA ARG A 101 9.41 14.01 0.50
C ARG A 101 8.37 13.33 -0.38
N ARG A 102 7.89 12.14 0.03
CA ARG A 102 6.87 11.36 -0.67
C ARG A 102 5.47 11.95 -0.45
N ARG A 103 4.67 12.00 -1.51
CA ARG A 103 3.21 12.19 -1.50
C ARG A 103 2.51 10.86 -1.63
N TRP A 104 1.20 10.90 -1.40
CA TRP A 104 0.35 9.73 -1.55
C TRP A 104 0.31 9.21 -2.99
N CYS A 105 0.16 10.11 -3.99
CA CYS A 105 0.14 9.74 -5.41
C CYS A 105 1.49 9.31 -5.99
N ASP A 106 2.62 9.57 -5.32
CA ASP A 106 3.94 9.34 -5.92
C ASP A 106 4.13 7.88 -6.35
N ASP A 107 3.63 6.92 -5.57
CA ASP A 107 3.70 5.49 -5.93
C ASP A 107 2.84 5.17 -7.17
N LEU A 108 1.68 5.82 -7.29
CA LEU A 108 0.76 5.63 -8.43
C LEU A 108 1.35 6.26 -9.70
N ILE A 109 2.01 7.41 -9.57
CA ILE A 109 2.69 8.09 -10.68
C ILE A 109 3.88 7.26 -11.17
N VAL A 110 4.67 6.68 -10.26
CA VAL A 110 5.79 5.80 -10.62
C VAL A 110 5.29 4.54 -11.35
N PHE A 111 4.13 4.01 -10.96
CA PHE A 111 3.57 2.78 -11.52
C PHE A 111 2.79 2.99 -12.83
N ALA A 112 1.87 3.96 -12.86
CA ALA A 112 0.90 4.16 -13.93
C ALA A 112 1.05 5.51 -14.68
N GLY A 113 2.06 6.32 -14.32
CA GLY A 113 2.30 7.63 -14.92
C GLY A 113 1.41 8.74 -14.33
N GLN A 114 1.60 9.97 -14.81
CA GLN A 114 0.80 11.13 -14.38
C GLN A 114 -0.68 11.00 -14.75
N THR A 115 -0.98 10.25 -15.82
CA THR A 115 -2.34 10.03 -16.34
C THR A 115 -3.08 8.84 -15.70
N TRP A 116 -2.60 8.38 -14.54
CA TRP A 116 -3.30 7.36 -13.77
C TRP A 116 -4.77 7.72 -13.44
N PRO A 117 -5.18 8.99 -13.21
CA PRO A 117 -6.57 9.31 -12.92
C PRO A 117 -7.52 9.10 -14.11
N GLU A 118 -7.04 9.33 -15.32
CA GLU A 118 -7.75 9.04 -16.57
C GLU A 118 -7.86 7.54 -16.78
N MET A 119 -6.76 6.79 -16.59
CA MET A 119 -6.78 5.33 -16.64
C MET A 119 -7.75 4.73 -15.61
N ALA A 120 -7.84 5.35 -14.43
CA ALA A 120 -8.71 4.92 -13.35
C ALA A 120 -10.22 5.13 -13.61
N GLN A 121 -10.61 5.85 -14.69
CA GLN A 121 -12.02 5.95 -15.07
C GLN A 121 -12.56 4.61 -15.55
N ASP A 122 -11.76 3.86 -16.30
CA ASP A 122 -12.06 2.49 -16.68
C ASP A 122 -11.86 1.55 -15.48
N ARG A 123 -12.95 0.93 -15.03
CA ARG A 123 -12.93 0.07 -13.84
C ARG A 123 -12.22 -1.25 -14.09
N GLU A 124 -12.34 -1.83 -15.28
CA GLU A 124 -11.73 -3.12 -15.59
C GLU A 124 -10.22 -2.95 -15.76
N MET A 125 -9.81 -1.96 -16.55
CA MET A 125 -8.40 -1.61 -16.74
C MET A 125 -7.74 -1.26 -15.40
N TRP A 126 -8.42 -0.49 -14.54
CA TRP A 126 -7.88 -0.12 -13.24
C TRP A 126 -7.77 -1.31 -12.27
N LYS A 127 -8.71 -2.26 -12.35
CA LYS A 127 -8.66 -3.46 -11.53
C LYS A 127 -7.45 -4.31 -11.89
N GLU A 128 -7.22 -4.56 -13.18
CA GLU A 128 -6.05 -5.32 -13.67
C GLU A 128 -4.73 -4.62 -13.29
N LYS A 129 -4.63 -3.31 -13.52
CA LYS A 129 -3.47 -2.52 -13.10
C LYS A 129 -3.27 -2.54 -11.57
N GLY A 130 -4.36 -2.53 -10.80
CA GLY A 130 -4.31 -2.61 -9.35
C GLY A 130 -3.76 -3.94 -8.84
N GLU A 131 -4.07 -5.04 -9.52
CA GLU A 131 -3.50 -6.36 -9.24
C GLU A 131 -2.00 -6.39 -9.55
N ALA A 132 -1.58 -5.85 -10.69
CA ALA A 132 -0.16 -5.70 -11.04
C ALA A 132 0.61 -4.79 -10.05
N PHE A 133 -0.01 -3.70 -9.59
CA PHE A 133 0.56 -2.82 -8.57
C PHE A 133 0.77 -3.55 -7.23
N ALA A 134 -0.17 -4.42 -6.85
CA ALA A 134 -0.07 -5.21 -5.63
C ALA A 134 1.05 -6.25 -5.69
N GLN A 135 1.25 -6.88 -6.85
CA GLN A 135 2.33 -7.86 -7.06
C GLN A 135 3.73 -7.24 -6.94
N GLN A 136 3.91 -5.98 -7.37
CA GLN A 136 5.18 -5.26 -7.20
C GLN A 136 5.58 -5.07 -5.73
N TRP A 137 4.64 -5.16 -4.80
CA TRP A 137 4.90 -4.99 -3.37
C TRP A 137 5.21 -6.30 -2.64
N ASP A 138 4.96 -7.45 -3.28
CA ASP A 138 5.32 -8.76 -2.75
C ASP A 138 6.82 -9.07 -2.92
N THR A 139 7.48 -8.48 -3.92
CA THR A 139 8.92 -8.66 -4.13
C THR A 139 9.75 -8.10 -2.95
N TYR A 140 10.59 -8.97 -2.39
CA TYR A 140 11.46 -8.87 -1.18
C TYR A 140 10.82 -9.17 0.20
#